data_AF-H4F889-F1
#
_entry.id   AF-H4F889-F1
#
_cell.length_a   1.000
_cell.length_b   1.000
_cell.length_c   1.000
_cell.angle_alpha   90.00
_cell.angle_beta   90.00
_cell.angle_gamma   90.00
#
_symmetry.space_group_name_H-M   'P 1'
#
loop_
_entity.id
_entity.type
_entity.pdbx_description
1 polymer ?
#
loop_
_entity_poly.entity_id
_entity_poly.type
_entity_poly.pdbx_seq_one_letter_code
_entity_poly.pdbx_strand_id
1 'polypeptide(L)'
;MATTSPLNLDFVRSQFPGLDRGWTFFDNAGGSQILKGAVERINTFLIEKNVQIGGSYEVSQAAANALHEARTAAMHLVNAGRPEEIIFGNSTTALLQNLARVMHSQLAPGDEIIVTIADHESNIGPWDRLQERGVIFKVWPLNKETD
;
A
#
# COMPACT_ATOMS: atom_id res chain seq x y z
N MET A 1 -31.86 7.49 -12.19
CA MET A 1 -30.93 6.39 -11.88
C MET A 1 -29.90 6.36 -13.00
N ALA A 2 -28.63 6.65 -12.71
CA ALA A 2 -27.59 6.59 -13.73
C ALA A 2 -27.33 5.12 -14.09
N THR A 3 -27.56 4.76 -15.35
CA THR A 3 -27.20 3.45 -15.89
C THR A 3 -25.69 3.36 -15.95
N THR A 4 -25.09 2.60 -15.04
CA THR A 4 -23.67 2.23 -15.15
C THR A 4 -23.50 1.37 -16.40
N SER A 5 -22.76 1.89 -17.39
CA SER A 5 -22.37 1.09 -18.55
C SER A 5 -21.64 -0.17 -18.09
N PRO A 6 -21.88 -1.34 -18.74
CA PRO A 6 -21.20 -2.57 -18.38
C PRO A 6 -19.69 -2.43 -18.56
N LEU A 7 -18.92 -3.09 -17.69
CA LEU A 7 -17.45 -3.08 -17.77
C LEU A 7 -16.99 -3.70 -19.09
N ASN A 8 -16.25 -2.94 -19.90
CA ASN A 8 -15.64 -3.43 -21.12
C ASN A 8 -14.37 -4.22 -20.81
N LEU A 9 -14.47 -5.55 -20.75
CA LEU A 9 -13.36 -6.43 -20.40
C LEU A 9 -12.24 -6.44 -21.45
N ASP A 10 -12.56 -6.31 -22.72
CA ASP A 10 -11.56 -6.29 -23.80
C ASP A 10 -10.68 -5.05 -23.67
N PHE A 11 -11.30 -3.91 -23.38
CA PHE A 11 -10.57 -2.69 -23.05
C PHE A 11 -9.69 -2.89 -21.81
N VAL A 12 -10.23 -3.39 -20.70
CA VAL A 12 -9.46 -3.59 -19.46
C VAL A 12 -8.25 -4.51 -19.70
N ARG A 13 -8.44 -5.65 -20.34
CA ARG A 13 -7.35 -6.62 -20.63
C ARG A 13 -6.27 -6.02 -21.51
N SER A 14 -6.65 -5.20 -22.51
CA SER A 14 -5.69 -4.51 -23.38
C SER A 14 -4.74 -3.56 -22.64
N GLN A 15 -5.07 -3.15 -21.40
CA GLN A 15 -4.20 -2.29 -20.59
C GLN A 15 -3.08 -3.05 -19.86
N PHE A 16 -3.06 -4.39 -19.93
CA PHE A 16 -2.07 -5.27 -19.28
C PHE A 16 -1.29 -6.08 -20.32
N PRO A 17 -0.22 -5.54 -20.93
CA PRO A 17 0.54 -6.21 -21.99
C PRO A 17 1.15 -7.56 -21.60
N GLY A 18 1.29 -7.84 -20.28
CA GLY A 18 1.75 -9.13 -19.78
C GLY A 18 0.80 -10.29 -20.09
N LEU A 19 -0.49 -10.01 -20.33
CA LEU A 19 -1.50 -11.03 -20.64
C LEU A 19 -1.34 -11.60 -22.06
N ASP A 20 -0.73 -10.85 -22.99
CA ASP A 20 -0.55 -11.28 -24.39
C ASP A 20 0.60 -12.29 -24.58
N ARG A 21 1.17 -12.81 -23.48
CA ARG A 21 2.35 -13.69 -23.48
C ARG A 21 2.03 -15.18 -23.46
N GLY A 22 0.78 -15.55 -23.72
CA GLY A 22 0.34 -16.95 -23.83
C GLY A 22 0.14 -17.68 -22.51
N TRP A 23 0.05 -16.94 -21.39
CA TRP A 23 -0.18 -17.48 -20.05
C TRP A 23 -1.50 -16.99 -19.48
N THR A 24 -2.19 -17.87 -18.72
CA THR A 24 -3.34 -17.48 -17.90
C THR A 24 -2.89 -17.38 -16.44
N PHE A 25 -3.02 -16.21 -15.84
CA PHE A 25 -2.54 -15.93 -14.48
C PHE A 25 -3.67 -16.07 -13.45
N PHE A 26 -3.59 -17.11 -12.61
CA PHE A 26 -4.51 -17.33 -11.48
C PHE A 26 -3.83 -17.11 -10.11
N ASP A 27 -2.76 -16.30 -10.06
CA ASP A 27 -1.95 -16.05 -8.85
C ASP A 27 -1.83 -14.56 -8.51
N ASN A 28 -2.93 -13.81 -8.63
CA ASN A 28 -2.92 -12.37 -8.34
C ASN A 28 -2.68 -12.05 -6.87
N ALA A 29 -2.86 -13.03 -5.97
CA ALA A 29 -2.54 -12.91 -4.55
C ALA A 29 -1.01 -12.83 -4.31
N GLY A 30 -0.21 -13.53 -5.12
CA GLY A 30 1.26 -13.41 -5.12
C GLY A 30 1.76 -12.15 -5.82
N GLY A 31 0.98 -11.59 -6.75
CA GLY A 31 1.23 -10.31 -7.40
C GLY A 31 0.47 -10.17 -8.73
N SER A 32 -0.04 -8.97 -8.99
CA SER A 32 -0.77 -8.68 -10.24
C SER A 32 0.17 -8.39 -11.41
N GLN A 33 -0.32 -8.63 -12.63
CA GLN A 33 0.30 -8.07 -13.83
C GLN A 33 0.27 -6.53 -13.79
N ILE A 34 1.30 -5.88 -14.33
CA ILE A 34 1.46 -4.44 -14.24
C ILE A 34 0.65 -3.75 -15.35
N LEU A 35 -0.13 -2.74 -14.97
CA LEU A 35 -0.84 -1.85 -15.90
C LEU A 35 0.17 -1.06 -16.74
N LYS A 36 0.00 -1.03 -18.06
CA LYS A 36 0.88 -0.29 -18.99
C LYS A 36 1.09 1.17 -18.56
N GLY A 37 0.00 1.87 -18.24
CA GLY A 37 0.05 3.27 -17.83
C GLY A 37 0.85 3.51 -16.53
N ALA A 38 0.92 2.53 -15.62
CA ALA A 38 1.73 2.64 -14.42
C ALA A 38 3.23 2.61 -14.75
N VAL A 39 3.65 1.71 -15.64
CA VAL A 39 5.04 1.65 -16.13
C VAL A 39 5.42 2.94 -16.86
N GLU A 40 4.54 3.42 -17.73
CA GLU A 40 4.77 4.67 -18.47
C GLU A 40 4.93 5.87 -17.52
N ARG A 41 4.08 5.99 -16.50
CA ARG A 41 4.18 7.08 -15.52
C ARG A 41 5.48 7.02 -14.71
N ILE A 42 5.93 5.82 -14.32
CA ILE A 42 7.23 5.62 -13.66
C ILE A 42 8.35 6.10 -14.58
N ASN A 43 8.36 5.66 -15.84
CA ASN A 43 9.38 6.07 -16.81
C ASN A 43 9.41 7.58 -17.04
N THR A 44 8.23 8.20 -17.25
CA THR A 44 8.10 9.65 -17.39
C THR A 44 8.65 10.38 -16.16
N PHE A 45 8.35 9.93 -14.95
CA PHE A 45 8.91 10.54 -13.74
C PHE A 45 10.43 10.41 -13.70
N LEU A 46 10.96 9.20 -13.95
CA LEU A 46 12.39 8.93 -13.88
C LEU A 46 13.22 9.70 -14.91
N ILE A 47 12.67 9.91 -16.11
CA ILE A 47 13.34 10.62 -17.20
C ILE A 47 13.23 12.15 -17.03
N GLU A 48 12.04 12.65 -16.67
CA GLU A 48 11.76 14.09 -16.74
C GLU A 48 11.84 14.81 -15.40
N LYS A 49 11.61 14.12 -14.29
CA LYS A 49 11.32 14.73 -12.97
C LYS A 49 12.21 14.24 -11.84
N ASN A 50 13.12 13.30 -12.10
CA ASN A 50 13.88 12.62 -11.05
C ASN A 50 14.95 13.50 -10.41
N VAL A 51 14.55 14.29 -9.43
CA VAL A 51 15.42 15.19 -8.70
C VAL A 51 14.96 15.38 -7.26
N GLN A 52 15.88 15.82 -6.40
CA GLN A 52 15.55 16.18 -5.02
C GLN A 52 14.43 17.23 -5.00
N ILE A 53 13.36 16.93 -4.26
CA ILE A 53 12.25 17.85 -4.01
C ILE A 53 12.68 18.97 -3.05
N GLY A 54 12.16 20.18 -3.26
CA GLY A 54 12.38 21.35 -2.39
C GLY A 54 13.22 22.47 -3.03
N GLY A 55 13.65 22.29 -4.27
CA GLY A 55 14.30 23.35 -5.06
C GLY A 55 13.29 24.31 -5.69
N SER A 56 13.74 25.53 -5.98
CA SER A 56 12.92 26.58 -6.60
C SER A 56 12.84 26.50 -8.12
N TYR A 57 13.57 25.59 -8.77
CA TYR A 57 13.56 25.43 -10.23
C TYR A 57 12.47 24.45 -10.69
N GLU A 58 12.08 24.60 -11.95
CA GLU A 58 10.93 23.94 -12.58
C GLU A 58 10.88 22.43 -12.33
N VAL A 59 11.99 21.71 -12.59
CA VAL A 59 12.02 20.24 -12.48
C VAL A 59 11.78 19.78 -11.03
N SER A 60 12.31 20.49 -10.03
CA SER A 60 12.08 20.15 -8.61
C SER A 60 10.63 20.42 -8.19
N GLN A 61 10.03 21.51 -8.67
CA GLN A 61 8.62 21.80 -8.45
C GLN A 61 7.72 20.75 -9.13
N ALA A 62 8.05 20.32 -10.35
CA ALA A 62 7.34 19.26 -11.05
C ALA A 62 7.41 17.91 -10.31
N ALA A 63 8.56 17.58 -9.71
CA ALA A 63 8.72 16.42 -8.86
C ALA A 63 7.84 16.49 -7.59
N ALA A 64 7.78 17.66 -6.95
CA ALA A 64 6.94 17.92 -5.79
C ALA A 64 5.44 17.75 -6.12
N ASN A 65 5.01 18.30 -7.25
CA ASN A 65 3.63 18.20 -7.72
C ASN A 65 3.25 16.74 -8.02
N ALA A 66 4.14 15.97 -8.67
CA ALA A 66 3.90 14.55 -8.94
C ALA A 66 3.73 13.73 -7.65
N LEU A 67 4.49 14.03 -6.59
CA LEU A 67 4.31 13.39 -5.28
C LEU A 67 2.96 13.78 -4.64
N HIS A 68 2.56 15.05 -4.73
CA HIS A 68 1.27 15.51 -4.22
C HIS A 68 0.09 14.87 -4.96
N GLU A 69 0.16 14.75 -6.29
CA GLU A 69 -0.82 14.03 -7.10
C GLU A 69 -0.93 12.56 -6.66
N ALA A 70 0.20 11.88 -6.45
CA ALA A 70 0.23 10.50 -5.98
C ALA A 70 -0.44 10.35 -4.61
N ARG A 71 -0.15 11.25 -3.66
CA ARG A 71 -0.82 11.27 -2.34
C ARG A 71 -2.31 11.50 -2.46
N THR A 72 -2.73 12.41 -3.33
CA THR A 72 -4.16 12.71 -3.56
C THR A 72 -4.88 11.51 -4.16
N ALA A 73 -4.27 10.81 -5.12
CA ALA A 73 -4.83 9.58 -5.68
C ALA A 73 -4.99 8.47 -4.63
N ALA A 74 -3.96 8.26 -3.79
CA ALA A 74 -4.02 7.30 -2.70
C ALA A 74 -5.04 7.68 -1.62
N MET A 75 -5.15 8.96 -1.28
CA MET A 75 -6.17 9.48 -0.35
C MET A 75 -7.57 9.12 -0.83
N HIS A 76 -7.88 9.30 -2.11
CA HIS A 76 -9.18 8.89 -2.66
C HIS A 76 -9.38 7.37 -2.63
N LEU A 77 -8.32 6.58 -2.92
CA LEU A 77 -8.41 5.12 -2.91
C LEU A 77 -8.80 4.57 -1.53
N VAL A 78 -8.25 5.14 -0.45
CA VAL A 78 -8.50 4.67 0.93
C VAL A 78 -9.49 5.55 1.69
N ASN A 79 -10.05 6.57 1.04
CA ASN A 79 -10.95 7.56 1.62
C ASN A 79 -10.37 8.26 2.88
N ALA A 80 -9.09 8.66 2.82
CA ALA A 80 -8.45 9.44 3.88
C ALA A 80 -8.90 10.92 3.86
N GLY A 81 -8.73 11.63 4.99
CA GLY A 81 -9.22 13.00 5.13
C GLY A 81 -8.37 14.04 4.42
N ARG A 82 -7.07 13.76 4.22
CA ARG A 82 -6.12 14.66 3.55
C ARG A 82 -4.93 13.90 2.95
N PRO A 83 -4.26 14.46 1.92
CA PRO A 83 -3.12 13.79 1.27
C PRO A 83 -1.93 13.56 2.21
N GLU A 84 -1.75 14.39 3.24
CA GLU A 84 -0.63 14.31 4.18
C GLU A 84 -0.69 13.10 5.12
N GLU A 85 -1.86 12.45 5.22
CA GLU A 85 -2.03 11.20 5.96
C GLU A 85 -1.45 10.00 5.18
N ILE A 86 -1.14 10.19 3.89
CA ILE A 86 -0.57 9.14 3.05
C ILE A 86 0.96 9.14 3.15
N ILE A 87 1.48 8.08 3.76
CA ILE A 87 2.91 7.79 3.83
C ILE A 87 3.24 6.64 2.89
N PHE A 88 4.14 6.89 1.93
CA PHE A 88 4.66 5.86 1.05
C PHE A 88 5.84 5.13 1.71
N GLY A 89 5.92 3.82 1.46
CA GLY A 89 7.03 2.98 1.87
C GLY A 89 7.21 1.82 0.91
N ASN A 90 8.30 1.08 1.08
CA ASN A 90 8.73 0.06 0.10
C ASN A 90 7.80 -1.17 0.06
N SER A 91 7.08 -1.45 1.14
CA SER A 91 6.13 -2.56 1.23
C SER A 91 5.23 -2.43 2.47
N THR A 92 4.13 -3.17 2.49
CA THR A 92 3.27 -3.33 3.68
C THR A 92 4.07 -3.79 4.90
N THR A 93 4.96 -4.78 4.72
CA THR A 93 5.84 -5.28 5.79
C THR A 93 6.73 -4.19 6.38
N ALA A 94 7.41 -3.40 5.53
CA ALA A 94 8.29 -2.33 6.00
C ALA A 94 7.50 -1.21 6.71
N LEU A 95 6.32 -0.87 6.21
CA LEU A 95 5.44 0.13 6.82
C LEU A 95 4.95 -0.32 8.20
N LEU A 96 4.52 -1.58 8.36
CA LEU A 96 4.07 -2.12 9.65
C LEU A 96 5.21 -2.24 10.66
N GLN A 97 6.41 -2.62 10.22
CA GLN A 97 7.60 -2.58 11.09
C GLN A 97 7.93 -1.16 11.56
N ASN A 98 7.86 -0.18 10.66
CA ASN A 98 8.07 1.21 11.02
C ASN A 98 7.00 1.71 12.00
N LEU A 99 5.73 1.34 11.78
CA LEU A 99 4.63 1.70 12.66
C LEU A 99 4.83 1.12 14.07
N ALA A 100 5.07 -0.18 14.20
CA ALA A 100 5.32 -0.83 15.49
C ALA A 100 6.51 -0.18 16.22
N ARG A 101 7.60 0.12 15.49
CA ARG A 101 8.77 0.80 16.07
C ARG A 101 8.47 2.22 16.54
N VAL A 102 7.59 2.97 15.86
CA VAL A 102 7.19 4.31 16.30
C VAL A 102 6.23 4.26 17.49
N MET A 103 5.30 3.30 17.50
CA MET A 103 4.35 3.11 18.59
C MET A 103 5.01 2.67 19.89
N HIS A 104 6.20 2.09 19.82
CA HIS A 104 7.01 1.69 20.96
C HIS A 104 7.16 2.74 22.07
N SER A 105 7.27 4.04 21.75
CA SER A 105 7.37 5.10 22.76
C SER A 105 6.03 5.45 23.43
N GLN A 106 4.93 4.92 22.91
CA GLN A 106 3.57 5.16 23.37
C GLN A 106 3.00 3.96 24.15
N LEU A 107 3.76 2.86 24.25
CA LEU A 107 3.34 1.62 24.92
C LEU A 107 4.15 1.41 26.21
N ALA A 108 3.46 0.96 27.25
CA ALA A 108 4.01 0.59 28.53
C ALA A 108 3.94 -0.94 28.77
N PRO A 109 4.77 -1.49 29.67
CA PRO A 109 4.60 -2.87 30.11
C PRO A 109 3.19 -3.10 30.66
N GLY A 110 2.55 -4.18 30.21
CA GLY A 110 1.17 -4.53 30.55
C GLY A 110 0.13 -4.05 29.54
N ASP A 111 0.46 -3.14 28.62
CA ASP A 111 -0.43 -2.79 27.51
C ASP A 111 -0.65 -4.01 26.60
N GLU A 112 -1.80 -4.07 25.94
CA GLU A 112 -2.18 -5.22 25.10
C GLU A 112 -2.22 -4.84 23.62
N ILE A 113 -1.64 -5.70 22.78
CA ILE A 113 -1.83 -5.65 21.33
C ILE A 113 -2.56 -6.93 20.91
N ILE A 114 -3.64 -6.75 20.15
CA ILE A 114 -4.47 -7.83 19.64
C ILE A 114 -4.28 -7.90 18.12
N VAL A 115 -3.93 -9.08 17.62
CA VAL A 115 -3.96 -9.43 16.19
C VAL A 115 -4.95 -10.57 15.97
N THR A 116 -5.34 -10.85 14.73
CA THR A 116 -6.15 -12.04 14.40
C THR A 116 -5.29 -13.18 13.88
N ILE A 117 -5.71 -14.43 14.14
CA ILE A 117 -5.06 -15.62 13.56
C ILE A 117 -5.13 -15.64 12.02
N ALA A 118 -6.00 -14.83 11.41
CA ALA A 118 -6.13 -14.70 9.97
C ALA A 118 -5.19 -13.62 9.37
N ASP A 119 -4.46 -12.86 10.19
CA ASP A 119 -3.53 -11.85 9.71
C ASP A 119 -2.37 -12.51 8.93
N HIS A 120 -1.90 -11.82 7.88
CA HIS A 120 -0.64 -12.19 7.23
C HIS A 120 0.54 -11.92 8.17
N GLU A 121 1.60 -12.72 8.10
CA GLU A 121 2.79 -12.62 8.96
C GLU A 121 3.39 -11.19 9.01
N SER A 122 3.31 -10.44 7.92
CA SER A 122 3.74 -9.03 7.88
C SER A 122 3.04 -8.13 8.89
N ASN A 123 1.82 -8.48 9.31
CA ASN A 123 1.02 -7.79 10.31
C ASN A 123 1.04 -8.50 11.68
N ILE A 124 1.77 -9.60 11.86
CA ILE A 124 1.90 -10.29 13.15
C ILE A 124 3.27 -9.98 13.75
N GLY A 125 4.33 -10.33 13.03
CA GLY A 125 5.69 -10.27 13.53
C GLY A 125 6.15 -8.91 14.07
N PRO A 126 5.77 -7.75 13.50
CA PRO A 126 6.16 -6.45 14.07
C PRO A 126 5.65 -6.22 15.49
N TRP A 127 4.44 -6.69 15.80
CA TRP A 127 3.80 -6.49 17.11
C TRP A 127 4.23 -7.54 18.12
N ASP A 128 4.39 -8.78 17.68
CA ASP A 128 4.88 -9.89 18.52
C ASP A 128 6.23 -9.55 19.19
N ARG A 129 7.14 -8.88 18.46
CA ARG A 129 8.43 -8.42 18.99
C ARG A 129 8.30 -7.44 20.17
N LEU A 130 7.18 -6.74 20.33
CA LEU A 130 6.98 -5.82 21.46
C LEU A 130 6.83 -6.55 22.80
N GLN A 131 6.63 -7.88 22.79
CA GLN A 131 6.66 -8.70 24.00
C GLN A 131 7.98 -8.60 24.76
N GLU A 132 9.10 -8.37 24.07
CA GLU A 132 10.43 -8.14 24.69
C GLU A 132 10.44 -6.94 25.64
N ARG A 133 9.43 -6.05 25.56
CA ARG A 133 9.24 -4.87 26.40
C ARG A 133 8.11 -5.01 27.41
N GLY A 134 7.54 -6.19 27.56
CA GLY A 134 6.43 -6.45 28.47
C GLY A 134 5.06 -6.04 27.96
N VAL A 135 4.92 -5.74 26.66
CA VAL A 135 3.60 -5.64 26.02
C VAL A 135 3.00 -7.05 25.93
N ILE A 136 1.73 -7.19 26.25
CA ILE A 136 1.00 -8.46 26.18
C ILE A 136 0.50 -8.64 24.73
N PHE A 137 0.95 -9.69 24.07
CA PHE A 137 0.50 -10.04 22.73
C PHE A 137 -0.66 -11.04 22.80
N LYS A 138 -1.78 -10.73 22.15
CA LYS A 138 -2.98 -11.58 22.11
C LYS A 138 -3.36 -11.90 20.67
N VAL A 139 -3.72 -13.15 20.44
CA VAL A 139 -4.23 -13.62 19.16
C VAL A 139 -5.73 -13.89 19.28
N TRP A 140 -6.52 -13.20 18.48
CA TRP A 140 -7.95 -13.43 18.32
C TRP A 140 -8.16 -14.66 17.40
N PRO A 141 -8.83 -15.74 17.86
CA PRO A 141 -9.10 -16.92 17.05
C PRO A 141 -10.32 -16.76 16.14
N LEU A 142 -10.30 -17.42 14.98
CA LEU A 142 -11.50 -17.51 14.11
C LEU A 142 -12.63 -18.28 14.80
N ASN A 143 -13.87 -17.89 14.52
CA ASN A 143 -15.04 -18.61 15.02
C ASN A 143 -15.38 -19.77 14.07
N LYS A 144 -15.07 -21.00 14.49
CA LYS A 144 -15.30 -22.21 13.68
C LYS A 144 -16.78 -22.49 13.35
N GLU A 145 -17.73 -21.84 14.02
CA GLU A 145 -19.16 -22.00 13.75
C GLU A 145 -19.67 -21.02 12.69
N THR A 146 -19.03 -19.86 12.52
CA THR A 146 -19.49 -18.78 11.63
C THR A 146 -18.52 -18.42 10.51
N ASP A 147 -17.25 -18.82 10.62
CA ASP A 147 -16.13 -18.54 9.71
C ASP A 147 -15.51 -19.85 9.18
#